data_AF-A0A926B6R4-F1
#
_entry.id   AF-A0A926B6R4-F1
#
_cell.length_a   1.000
_cell.length_b   1.000
_cell.length_c   1.000
_cell.angle_alpha   90.00
_cell.angle_beta   90.00
_cell.angle_gamma   90.00
#
_symmetry.space_group_name_H-M   'P 1'
#
loop_
_entity.id
_entity.type
_entity.pdbx_description
1 polymer ?
#
loop_
_entity_poly.entity_id
_entity_poly.type
_entity_poly.pdbx_seq_one_letter_code
_entity_poly.pdbx_strand_id
1 'polypeptide(L)'
;MNIDWPGTALKIGSGRGGGTDVARNAISEILGSEAITGAVEHYITYIDGSELARSVLGLLRPKVAMDYCMKIYREDDHLRRRQSSIELLRNIGDRRAFEWVPELLNDPDPTIQTWGASMVDELLFAGYIEADDCVKILVTMSEHSNPGVQRYHELILEFLSLNEDNSEQAVTPNGP
;
A
#
# COMPACT_ATOMS: atom_id res chain seq x y z
N MET A 1 -6.02 1.88 31.05
CA MET A 1 -6.88 2.37 29.95
C MET A 1 -8.13 1.51 29.94
N ASN A 2 -9.32 2.11 29.99
CA ASN A 2 -10.58 1.37 29.83
C ASN A 2 -11.06 1.59 28.39
N ILE A 3 -11.31 0.51 27.65
CA ILE A 3 -11.69 0.57 26.23
C ILE A 3 -13.21 0.39 26.12
N ASP A 4 -13.88 1.34 25.46
CA ASP A 4 -15.31 1.27 25.14
C ASP A 4 -15.54 0.36 23.93
N TRP A 5 -15.49 -0.96 24.15
CA TRP A 5 -15.69 -1.95 23.09
C TRP A 5 -17.04 -1.80 22.36
N PRO A 6 -18.19 -1.59 23.05
CA PRO A 6 -19.46 -1.33 22.36
C PRO A 6 -19.42 -0.09 21.46
N GLY A 7 -18.83 1.02 21.94
CA GLY A 7 -18.67 2.24 21.15
C GLY A 7 -17.76 2.05 19.94
N THR A 8 -16.62 1.38 20.11
CA THR A 8 -15.72 1.04 19.01
C THR A 8 -16.41 0.17 17.97
N ALA A 9 -17.12 -0.89 18.39
CA ALA A 9 -17.85 -1.77 17.48
C ALA A 9 -18.92 -1.04 16.66
N LEU A 10 -19.60 -0.07 17.27
CA LEU A 10 -20.57 0.79 16.59
C LEU A 10 -19.90 1.67 15.52
N LYS A 11 -18.79 2.33 15.86
CA LYS A 11 -18.08 3.23 14.93
C LYS A 11 -17.50 2.51 13.72
N ILE A 12 -16.94 1.33 13.91
CA ILE A 12 -16.35 0.54 12.81
C ILE A 12 -17.39 -0.34 12.09
N GLY A 13 -18.65 -0.34 12.56
CA GLY A 13 -19.73 -1.12 11.96
C GLY A 13 -19.58 -2.64 12.08
N SER A 14 -18.81 -3.14 13.06
CA SER A 14 -18.54 -4.58 13.18
C SER A 14 -19.70 -5.38 13.78
N GLY A 15 -20.56 -4.74 14.58
CA GLY A 15 -21.62 -5.43 15.31
C GLY A 15 -21.07 -6.55 16.20
N ARG A 16 -21.36 -7.81 15.84
CA ARG A 16 -20.82 -9.01 16.51
C ARG A 16 -19.75 -9.73 15.69
N GLY A 17 -19.40 -9.20 14.52
CA GLY A 17 -18.40 -9.76 13.61
C GLY A 17 -16.99 -9.62 14.17
N GLY A 18 -16.13 -10.57 13.82
CA GLY A 18 -14.70 -10.56 14.11
C GLY A 18 -13.89 -10.92 12.87
N GLY A 19 -12.57 -10.89 13.00
CA GLY A 19 -11.63 -11.16 11.92
C GLY A 19 -10.46 -10.19 11.93
N THR A 20 -9.45 -10.46 11.11
CA THR A 20 -8.22 -9.66 11.06
C THR A 20 -8.51 -8.20 10.72
N ASP A 21 -9.36 -7.94 9.72
CA ASP A 21 -9.67 -6.56 9.31
C ASP A 21 -10.54 -5.83 10.33
N VAL A 22 -11.46 -6.54 10.99
CA VAL A 22 -12.23 -5.98 12.12
C VAL A 22 -11.28 -5.59 13.26
N ALA A 23 -10.30 -6.43 13.57
CA ALA A 23 -9.30 -6.15 14.61
C ALA A 23 -8.41 -4.95 14.22
N ARG A 24 -7.93 -4.89 12.97
CA ARG A 24 -7.15 -3.75 12.46
C ARG A 24 -7.92 -2.43 12.57
N ASN A 25 -9.18 -2.42 12.16
CA ASN A 25 -10.04 -1.25 12.23
C ASN A 25 -10.33 -0.85 13.68
N ALA A 26 -10.60 -1.82 14.56
CA ALA A 26 -10.81 -1.58 15.98
C ALA A 26 -9.58 -0.99 16.66
N ILE A 27 -8.38 -1.54 16.40
CA ILE A 27 -7.13 -1.01 16.96
C ILE A 27 -6.87 0.40 16.45
N SER A 28 -7.08 0.64 15.15
CA SER A 28 -6.95 1.98 14.56
C SER A 28 -7.89 3.00 15.22
N GLU A 29 -9.14 2.62 15.49
CA GLU A 29 -10.12 3.46 16.20
C GLU A 29 -9.72 3.70 17.67
N ILE A 30 -9.20 2.69 18.36
CA ILE A 30 -8.75 2.80 19.76
C ILE A 30 -7.53 3.71 19.89
N LEU A 31 -6.57 3.61 18.96
CA LEU A 31 -5.41 4.48 18.91
C LEU A 31 -5.80 5.93 18.56
N GLY A 32 -6.80 6.08 17.69
CA GLY A 32 -7.30 7.38 17.23
C GLY A 32 -6.43 8.00 16.14
N SER A 33 -7.05 8.86 15.32
CA SER A 33 -6.41 9.44 14.13
C SER A 33 -5.13 10.21 14.45
N GLU A 34 -5.07 10.93 15.58
CA GLU A 34 -3.89 11.71 15.97
C GLU A 34 -2.65 10.84 16.17
N ALA A 35 -2.79 9.71 16.87
CA ALA A 35 -1.68 8.77 17.07
C ALA A 35 -1.25 8.14 15.74
N ILE A 36 -2.20 7.81 14.88
CA ILE A 36 -1.94 7.23 13.56
C ILE A 36 -1.19 8.22 12.66
N THR A 37 -1.65 9.47 12.56
CA THR A 37 -0.97 10.51 11.77
C THR A 37 0.37 10.91 12.38
N GLY A 38 0.48 10.90 13.71
CA GLY A 38 1.75 11.13 14.41
C GLY A 38 2.79 10.04 14.09
N ALA A 39 2.37 8.78 13.93
CA ALA A 39 3.26 7.72 13.47
C ALA A 39 3.74 7.92 12.03
N VAL A 40 2.90 8.46 11.15
CA VAL A 40 3.30 8.85 9.79
C VAL A 40 4.34 9.98 9.83
N GLU A 41 4.10 11.04 10.60
CA GLU A 41 5.07 12.12 10.76
C GLU A 41 6.39 11.61 11.33
N HIS A 42 6.35 10.73 12.34
CA HIS A 42 7.54 10.13 12.92
C HIS A 42 8.36 9.34 11.88
N TYR A 43 7.68 8.54 11.05
CA TYR A 43 8.35 7.82 9.96
C TYR A 43 9.10 8.76 9.02
N ILE A 44 8.47 9.85 8.58
CA ILE A 44 9.01 10.81 7.60
C ILE A 44 10.28 11.51 8.11
N THR A 45 10.52 11.53 9.43
CA THR A 45 11.76 12.10 10.00
C THR A 45 12.99 11.19 9.87
N TYR A 46 12.80 9.87 9.63
CA TYR A 46 13.86 8.84 9.62
C TYR A 46 14.75 8.82 10.88
N ILE A 47 14.23 9.24 12.03
CA ILE A 47 14.94 9.08 13.31
C ILE A 47 14.64 7.72 13.94
N ASP A 48 15.26 7.44 15.08
CA ASP A 48 15.05 6.20 15.84
C ASP A 48 13.55 5.89 16.04
N GLY A 49 13.17 4.65 15.73
CA GLY A 49 11.78 4.19 15.80
C GLY A 49 10.92 4.47 14.55
N SER A 50 11.43 5.15 13.53
CA SER A 50 10.73 5.31 12.23
C SER A 50 10.32 3.97 11.62
N GLU A 51 11.24 3.00 11.52
CA GLU A 51 10.92 1.66 11.00
C GLU A 51 9.95 0.87 11.89
N LEU A 52 9.94 1.13 13.20
CA LEU A 52 8.94 0.56 14.10
C LEU A 52 7.56 1.17 13.82
N ALA A 53 7.48 2.48 13.62
CA ALA A 53 6.25 3.15 13.22
C ALA A 53 5.74 2.59 11.87
N ARG A 54 6.62 2.44 10.86
CA ARG A 54 6.29 1.79 9.58
C ARG A 54 5.75 0.39 9.79
N SER A 55 6.39 -0.43 10.63
CA SER A 55 5.98 -1.81 10.87
C SER A 55 4.60 -1.91 11.53
N VAL A 56 4.33 -1.05 12.53
CA VAL A 56 3.02 -0.96 13.17
C VAL A 56 1.96 -0.52 12.16
N LEU A 57 2.22 0.52 11.38
CA LEU A 57 1.31 0.99 10.35
C LEU A 57 1.08 -0.05 9.25
N GLY A 58 2.11 -0.80 8.85
CA GLY A 58 2.01 -1.88 7.87
C GLY A 58 1.21 -3.08 8.36
N LEU A 59 1.22 -3.36 9.67
CA LEU A 59 0.38 -4.40 10.26
C LEU A 59 -1.09 -3.97 10.31
N LEU A 60 -1.34 -2.71 10.70
CA LEU A 60 -2.69 -2.16 10.90
C LEU A 60 -3.36 -1.74 9.59
N ARG A 61 -2.57 -1.29 8.61
CA ARG A 61 -3.00 -0.68 7.34
C ARG A 61 -4.14 0.33 7.51
N PRO A 62 -3.99 1.35 8.39
CA PRO A 62 -5.09 2.26 8.66
C PRO A 62 -5.36 3.14 7.44
N LYS A 63 -6.62 3.21 7.00
CA LYS A 63 -7.04 4.14 5.93
C LYS A 63 -6.62 5.58 6.24
N VAL A 64 -6.72 5.99 7.51
CA VAL A 64 -6.32 7.32 7.97
C VAL A 64 -4.85 7.61 7.69
N ALA A 65 -3.95 6.63 7.86
CA ALA A 65 -2.53 6.82 7.54
C ALA A 65 -2.32 6.96 6.02
N MET A 66 -3.00 6.13 5.23
CA MET A 66 -2.92 6.20 3.76
C MET A 66 -3.40 7.55 3.23
N ASP A 67 -4.56 8.02 3.70
CA ASP A 67 -5.13 9.31 3.33
C ASP A 67 -4.20 10.46 3.76
N TYR A 68 -3.56 10.35 4.93
CA TYR A 68 -2.62 11.35 5.42
C TYR A 68 -1.31 11.37 4.61
N CYS A 69 -0.79 10.21 4.19
CA CYS A 69 0.34 10.13 3.25
C CYS A 69 0.04 10.88 1.94
N MET A 70 -1.17 10.68 1.39
CA MET A 70 -1.62 11.38 0.19
C MET A 70 -1.83 12.88 0.42
N LYS A 71 -2.30 13.27 1.61
CA LYS A 71 -2.38 14.68 2.00
C LYS A 71 -1.00 15.34 1.96
N ILE A 72 0.01 14.75 2.62
CA ILE A 72 1.39 15.26 2.60
C ILE A 72 1.91 15.33 1.17
N TYR A 73 1.68 14.29 0.37
CA TYR A 73 2.12 14.26 -1.03
C TYR A 73 1.53 15.41 -1.87
N ARG A 74 0.26 15.78 -1.65
CA ARG A 74 -0.42 16.83 -2.43
C ARG A 74 -0.19 18.24 -1.91
N GLU A 75 0.01 18.40 -0.61
CA GLU A 75 -0.03 19.71 0.05
C GLU A 75 1.33 20.19 0.58
N ASP A 76 2.33 19.31 0.77
CA ASP A 76 3.62 19.70 1.34
C ASP A 76 4.58 20.25 0.27
N ASP A 77 5.19 21.41 0.54
CA ASP A 77 6.13 22.04 -0.38
C ASP A 77 7.51 21.33 -0.41
N HIS A 78 7.85 20.56 0.63
CA HIS A 78 9.15 19.90 0.72
C HIS A 78 9.13 18.59 -0.04
N LEU A 79 9.85 18.55 -1.17
CA LEU A 79 9.97 17.35 -2.00
C LEU A 79 10.30 16.10 -1.17
N ARG A 80 11.28 16.18 -0.25
CA ARG A 80 11.64 15.04 0.61
C ARG A 80 10.47 14.51 1.43
N ARG A 81 9.57 15.36 1.94
CA ARG A 81 8.41 14.92 2.72
C ARG A 81 7.37 14.24 1.85
N ARG A 82 7.08 14.82 0.67
CA ARG A 82 6.22 14.18 -0.35
C ARG A 82 6.75 12.80 -0.76
N GLN A 83 8.05 12.73 -0.99
CA GLN A 83 8.75 11.51 -1.35
C GLN A 83 8.62 10.43 -0.25
N SER A 84 8.93 10.80 0.99
CA SER A 84 8.87 9.90 2.15
C SER A 84 7.44 9.44 2.45
N SER A 85 6.43 10.28 2.23
CA SER A 85 5.03 9.90 2.45
C SER A 85 4.57 8.86 1.42
N ILE A 86 5.01 8.95 0.17
CA ILE A 86 4.73 7.93 -0.86
C ILE A 86 5.53 6.66 -0.64
N GLU A 87 6.78 6.76 -0.17
CA GLU A 87 7.55 5.59 0.27
C GLU A 87 6.82 4.84 1.41
N LEU A 88 6.26 5.55 2.39
CA LEU A 88 5.45 4.91 3.42
C LEU A 88 4.20 4.28 2.83
N LEU A 89 3.51 5.00 1.95
CA LEU A 89 2.25 4.56 1.37
C LEU A 89 2.39 3.22 0.63
N ARG A 90 3.45 3.04 -0.17
CA ARG A 90 3.70 1.74 -0.85
C ARG A 90 3.87 0.57 0.14
N ASN A 91 4.40 0.84 1.34
CA ASN A 91 4.64 -0.19 2.36
C ASN A 91 3.37 -0.56 3.14
N ILE A 92 2.49 0.42 3.38
CA ILE A 92 1.31 0.22 4.24
C ILE A 92 0.03 0.00 3.43
N GLY A 93 0.04 0.34 2.14
CA GLY A 93 -1.09 0.29 1.22
C GLY A 93 -1.74 -1.09 1.13
N ASP A 94 -3.06 -1.12 0.98
CA ASP A 94 -3.82 -2.29 0.54
C ASP A 94 -4.50 -1.97 -0.79
N ARG A 95 -5.52 -2.76 -1.22
CA ARG A 95 -6.26 -2.56 -2.48
C ARG A 95 -6.66 -1.10 -2.73
N ARG A 96 -6.94 -0.33 -1.67
CA ARG A 96 -7.35 1.09 -1.77
C ARG A 96 -6.23 1.98 -2.32
N ALA A 97 -4.97 1.65 -2.04
CA ALA A 97 -3.83 2.44 -2.49
C ALA A 97 -3.65 2.39 -4.03
N PHE A 98 -4.16 1.33 -4.67
CA PHE A 98 -4.09 1.18 -6.12
C PHE A 98 -4.75 2.34 -6.88
N GLU A 99 -5.79 2.96 -6.31
CA GLU A 99 -6.52 4.07 -6.94
C GLU A 99 -5.62 5.30 -7.19
N TRP A 100 -4.53 5.44 -6.44
CA TRP A 100 -3.61 6.58 -6.56
C TRP A 100 -2.44 6.32 -7.52
N VAL A 101 -2.21 5.09 -7.96
CA VAL A 101 -1.11 4.75 -8.87
C VAL A 101 -1.08 5.63 -10.13
N PRO A 102 -2.19 5.89 -10.84
CA PRO A 102 -2.17 6.78 -12.00
C PRO A 102 -1.66 8.19 -11.70
N GLU A 103 -2.00 8.74 -10.53
CA GLU A 103 -1.55 10.06 -10.10
C GLU A 103 -0.03 10.06 -9.84
N LEU A 104 0.47 9.01 -9.17
CA LEU A 104 1.89 8.88 -8.82
C LEU A 104 2.78 8.67 -10.05
N LEU A 105 2.32 7.88 -11.03
CA LEU A 105 3.05 7.68 -12.29
C LEU A 105 3.16 8.96 -13.12
N ASN A 106 2.23 9.91 -12.95
CA ASN A 106 2.24 11.19 -13.66
C ASN A 106 2.92 12.32 -12.86
N ASP A 107 3.47 12.05 -11.67
CA ASP A 107 4.14 13.08 -10.86
C ASP A 107 5.42 13.57 -11.57
N PRO A 108 5.79 14.86 -11.51
CA PRO A 108 7.02 15.35 -12.12
C PRO A 108 8.31 14.81 -11.50
N ASP A 109 8.30 14.31 -10.26
CA ASP A 109 9.48 13.75 -9.61
C ASP A 109 9.70 12.27 -9.99
N PRO A 110 10.87 11.91 -10.54
CA PRO A 110 11.13 10.55 -10.98
C PRO A 110 11.15 9.52 -9.84
N THR A 111 11.39 9.96 -8.60
CA THR A 111 11.37 9.05 -7.45
C THR A 111 9.93 8.69 -7.09
N ILE A 112 9.02 9.68 -7.10
CA ILE A 112 7.58 9.46 -6.89
C ILE A 112 6.98 8.55 -7.97
N GLN A 113 7.32 8.78 -9.23
CA GLN A 113 6.92 7.88 -10.32
C GLN A 113 7.36 6.44 -10.06
N THR A 114 8.63 6.26 -9.66
CA THR A 114 9.20 4.93 -9.35
C THR A 114 8.48 4.28 -8.18
N TRP A 115 8.13 5.04 -7.13
CA TRP A 115 7.36 4.48 -6.02
C TRP A 115 5.94 4.11 -6.42
N GLY A 116 5.28 4.90 -7.29
CA GLY A 116 3.99 4.56 -7.87
C GLY A 116 4.03 3.22 -8.59
N ALA A 117 5.06 2.98 -9.39
CA ALA A 117 5.29 1.70 -10.06
C ALA A 117 5.56 0.55 -9.06
N SER A 118 6.41 0.78 -8.06
CA SER A 118 6.70 -0.24 -7.02
C SER A 118 5.46 -0.60 -6.19
N MET A 119 4.51 0.32 -6.05
CA MET A 119 3.27 0.04 -5.33
C MET A 119 2.42 -1.00 -6.05
N VAL A 120 2.45 -1.04 -7.38
CA VAL A 120 1.75 -2.07 -8.17
C VAL A 120 2.35 -3.45 -7.86
N ASP A 121 3.67 -3.54 -7.88
CA ASP A 121 4.43 -4.76 -7.58
C ASP A 121 4.11 -5.27 -6.16
N GLU A 122 4.21 -4.41 -5.15
CA GLU A 122 3.91 -4.75 -3.75
C GLU A 122 2.46 -5.19 -3.54
N LEU A 123 1.50 -4.49 -4.16
CA LEU A 123 0.08 -4.83 -4.03
C LEU A 123 -0.25 -6.16 -4.71
N LEU A 124 0.34 -6.42 -5.88
CA LEU A 124 0.15 -7.67 -6.62
C LEU A 124 0.79 -8.84 -5.88
N PHE A 125 2.05 -8.68 -5.44
CA PHE A 125 2.79 -9.70 -4.68
C PHE A 125 2.07 -10.06 -3.37
N ALA A 126 1.50 -9.06 -2.68
CA ALA A 126 0.74 -9.28 -1.45
C ALA A 126 -0.70 -9.79 -1.69
N GLY A 127 -1.12 -9.98 -2.95
CA GLY A 127 -2.46 -10.47 -3.31
C GLY A 127 -3.58 -9.48 -3.03
N TYR A 128 -3.27 -8.17 -2.97
CA TYR A 128 -4.29 -7.13 -2.83
C TYR A 128 -4.96 -6.77 -4.14
N ILE A 129 -4.32 -7.02 -5.27
CA ILE A 129 -4.84 -6.83 -6.64
C ILE A 129 -4.53 -8.08 -7.45
N GLU A 130 -5.30 -8.30 -8.51
CA GLU A 130 -5.07 -9.39 -9.46
C GLU A 130 -4.40 -8.87 -10.75
N ALA A 131 -3.89 -9.77 -11.59
CA ALA A 131 -3.25 -9.40 -12.85
C ALA A 131 -4.18 -8.55 -13.74
N ASP A 132 -5.47 -8.88 -13.76
CA ASP A 132 -6.50 -8.18 -14.53
C ASP A 132 -6.71 -6.73 -14.07
N ASP A 133 -6.48 -6.41 -12.79
CA ASP A 133 -6.54 -5.04 -12.28
C ASP A 133 -5.44 -4.16 -12.90
N CYS A 134 -4.29 -4.77 -13.23
CA CYS A 134 -3.07 -4.08 -13.61
C CYS A 134 -2.94 -3.79 -15.10
N VAL A 135 -3.75 -4.41 -15.98
CA VAL A 135 -3.54 -4.40 -17.45
C VAL A 135 -3.27 -2.99 -18.01
N LYS A 136 -4.11 -2.00 -17.66
CA LYS A 136 -3.95 -0.62 -18.14
C LYS A 136 -2.72 0.09 -17.56
N ILE A 137 -2.41 -0.22 -16.30
CA ILE A 137 -1.25 0.33 -15.60
C ILE A 137 0.04 -0.24 -16.21
N LEU A 138 0.09 -1.53 -16.53
CA LEU A 138 1.26 -2.16 -17.14
C LEU A 138 1.55 -1.60 -18.53
N VAL A 139 0.53 -1.34 -19.35
CA VAL A 139 0.70 -0.62 -20.62
C VAL A 139 1.33 0.75 -20.38
N THR A 140 0.78 1.52 -19.42
CA THR A 140 1.31 2.84 -19.05
C THR A 140 2.78 2.77 -18.59
N MET A 141 3.12 1.76 -17.79
CA MET A 141 4.48 1.58 -17.28
C MET A 141 5.47 1.16 -18.38
N SER A 142 5.03 0.37 -19.37
CA SER A 142 5.87 -0.08 -20.49
C SER A 142 6.28 1.07 -21.41
N GLU A 143 5.42 2.09 -21.56
CA GLU A 143 5.66 3.27 -22.41
C GLU A 143 6.29 4.43 -21.62
N HIS A 144 6.50 4.24 -20.31
CA HIS A 144 6.93 5.30 -19.41
C HIS A 144 8.38 5.72 -19.68
N SER A 145 8.70 7.01 -19.63
CA SER A 145 10.05 7.53 -19.91
C SER A 145 11.04 7.30 -18.77
N ASN A 146 10.55 7.13 -17.54
CA ASN A 146 11.36 6.85 -16.35
C ASN A 146 11.83 5.37 -16.32
N PRO A 147 13.15 5.12 -16.32
CA PRO A 147 13.71 3.76 -16.27
C PRO A 147 13.30 2.96 -15.03
N GLY A 148 13.09 3.63 -13.89
CA GLY A 148 12.62 2.96 -12.66
C GLY A 148 11.23 2.37 -12.82
N VAL A 149 10.33 3.07 -13.51
CA VAL A 149 8.98 2.60 -13.82
C VAL A 149 9.02 1.40 -14.77
N GLN A 150 9.83 1.49 -15.84
CA GLN A 150 10.02 0.38 -16.77
C GLN A 150 10.62 -0.86 -16.09
N ARG A 151 11.55 -0.67 -15.16
CA ARG A 151 12.15 -1.77 -14.39
C ARG A 151 11.10 -2.53 -13.57
N TYR A 152 10.18 -1.82 -12.92
CA TYR A 152 9.09 -2.48 -12.19
C TYR A 152 8.09 -3.16 -13.12
N HIS A 153 7.85 -2.61 -14.32
CA HIS A 153 7.05 -3.31 -15.33
C HIS A 153 7.65 -4.67 -15.68
N GLU A 154 8.97 -4.73 -15.91
CA GLU A 154 9.67 -5.99 -16.18
C GLU A 154 9.56 -6.98 -15.00
N LEU A 155 9.75 -6.50 -13.76
CA LEU A 155 9.61 -7.34 -12.56
C LEU A 155 8.22 -7.94 -12.42
N ILE A 156 7.19 -7.13 -12.65
CA ILE A 156 5.80 -7.58 -12.55
C ILE A 156 5.49 -8.62 -13.62
N LEU A 157 5.97 -8.43 -14.86
CA LEU A 157 5.78 -9.43 -15.92
C LEU A 157 6.51 -10.75 -15.61
N GLU A 158 7.73 -10.69 -15.07
CA GLU A 158 8.45 -11.88 -14.61
C GLU A 158 7.65 -12.62 -13.54
N PHE A 159 7.16 -11.91 -12.52
CA PHE A 159 6.31 -12.48 -11.46
C PHE A 159 5.04 -13.14 -12.02
N LEU A 160 4.35 -12.48 -12.95
CA LEU A 160 3.12 -13.00 -13.55
C LEU A 160 3.39 -14.28 -14.36
N SER A 161 4.45 -14.30 -15.18
CA SER A 161 4.82 -15.49 -15.96
C SER A 161 5.13 -16.71 -15.09
N LEU A 162 5.84 -16.51 -13.97
CA LEU A 162 6.17 -17.60 -13.04
C LEU A 162 4.92 -18.19 -12.38
N ASN A 163 3.89 -17.36 -12.13
CA ASN A 163 2.64 -17.81 -11.53
C ASN A 163 1.75 -18.56 -12.53
N GLU A 164 1.74 -18.14 -13.80
CA GLU A 164 1.05 -18.87 -14.88
C GLU A 164 1.64 -20.28 -15.04
N ASP A 165 2.97 -20.40 -15.15
CA ASP A 165 3.67 -21.69 -15.28
C ASP A 165 3.37 -22.64 -14.09
N ASN A 166 3.38 -22.10 -12.87
CA ASN A 166 3.06 -22.86 -11.67
C ASN A 166 1.60 -23.33 -11.65
N SER A 167 0.68 -22.52 -12.15
CA SER A 167 -0.74 -22.87 -12.23
C SER A 167 -1.01 -23.96 -13.27
N GLU A 168 -0.35 -23.91 -14.43
CA GLU A 168 -0.48 -24.93 -15.48
C GLU A 168 0.09 -26.29 -15.04
N GLN A 169 1.23 -26.30 -14.35
CA GLN A 169 1.83 -27.53 -13.81
C GLN A 169 0.95 -28.18 -12.72
N ALA A 170 0.29 -27.38 -11.87
CA ALA A 170 -0.60 -27.87 -10.83
C ALA A 170 -1.88 -28.54 -11.37
N VAL A 171 -2.28 -28.23 -12.62
CA VAL A 171 -3.50 -28.76 -13.25
C VAL A 171 -3.25 -30.07 -14.00
N THR A 172 -1.99 -30.45 -14.27
CA THR A 172 -1.68 -31.79 -14.81
C THR A 172 -1.79 -32.84 -13.70
N PRO A 173 -2.79 -33.73 -13.69
CA PRO A 173 -2.84 -34.83 -12.72
C PRO A 173 -1.74 -35.81 -13.10
N ASN A 174 -1.09 -36.42 -12.10
CA ASN A 174 -0.26 -37.61 -12.28
C ASN A 174 -0.89 -38.54 -13.31
N GLY A 175 -0.24 -38.66 -14.47
CA GLY A 175 -0.60 -39.61 -15.51
C GLY A 175 -0.46 -41.05 -15.00
N PRO A 176 -1.15 -42.00 -15.66
CA PRO A 176 -1.56 -43.30 -15.11
C PRO A 176 -0.44 -44.19 -14.59
#